data_AF-A0A424H7I0-F1
#
_entry.id   AF-A0A424H7I0-F1
#
_cell.length_a   1.000
_cell.length_b   1.000
_cell.length_c   1.000
_cell.angle_alpha   90.00
_cell.angle_beta   90.00
_cell.angle_gamma   90.00
#
_symmetry.space_group_name_H-M   'P 1'
#
loop_
_entity.id
_entity.type
_entity.pdbx_description
1 polymer ?
#
loop_
_entity_poly.entity_id
_entity_poly.type
_entity_poly.pdbx_seq_one_letter_code
_entity_poly.pdbx_strand_id
1 'polypeptide(L)' 'MFIYIIYILVAVILLFVLYLAVQAITRGVEAKGENKQEDLIEKNQDSIATEILELKKLLDEGTINKEEFNKAKEKILKN' A
#
# COMPACT_ATOMS: atom_id res chain seq x y z
N MET A 1 -51.43 15.95 -9.55
CA MET A 1 -51.01 14.75 -8.79
C MET A 1 -49.97 13.92 -9.53
N PHE A 2 -50.21 13.55 -10.80
CA PHE A 2 -49.29 12.73 -11.61
C PHE A 2 -47.88 13.33 -11.81
N ILE A 3 -47.78 14.66 -11.96
CA ILE A 3 -46.50 15.35 -12.14
C ILE A 3 -45.56 15.19 -10.94
N TYR A 4 -46.11 15.14 -9.71
CA TYR A 4 -45.30 14.96 -8.49
C TYR A 4 -44.70 13.56 -8.41
N ILE A 5 -45.40 12.55 -8.94
CA ILE A 5 -44.89 11.17 -9.03
C ILE A 5 -43.70 11.11 -10.00
N ILE A 6 -43.78 11.83 -11.13
CA ILE A 6 -42.68 11.94 -12.08
C ILE A 6 -41.47 12.63 -11.45
N TYR A 7 -41.67 13.72 -10.70
CA TYR A 7 -40.57 14.40 -10.01
C TYR A 7 -39.89 13.52 -8.96
N ILE A 8 -40.66 12.74 -8.19
CA ILE A 8 -40.10 11.78 -7.21
C ILE A 8 -39.31 10.69 -7.94
N LEU A 9 -39.83 10.16 -9.05
CA LEU A 9 -39.12 9.14 -9.84
C LEU A 9 -37.79 9.66 -10.37
N VAL A 10 -37.78 10.88 -10.91
CA VAL A 10 -36.54 11.53 -11.39
C VAL A 10 -35.57 11.77 -10.24
N ALA A 11 -36.05 12.22 -9.07
CA ALA A 11 -35.21 12.43 -7.89
C ALA A 11 -34.53 11.13 -7.42
N VAL A 12 -35.25 10.01 -7.42
CA VAL A 12 -34.69 8.69 -7.07
C VAL A 12 -33.61 8.27 -8.06
N ILE A 13 -33.84 8.45 -9.36
CA ILE A 13 -32.84 8.14 -10.40
C ILE A 13 -31.59 9.02 -10.21
N LEU A 14 -31.76 10.31 -9.92
CA LEU A 14 -30.63 11.21 -9.67
C LEU A 14 -29.83 10.80 -8.44
N LEU A 15 -30.48 10.42 -7.34
CA LEU A 15 -29.79 9.89 -6.16
C LEU A 15 -29.02 8.60 -6.47
N PHE A 16 -29.59 7.71 -7.30
CA PHE A 16 -28.92 6.49 -7.72
C PHE A 16 -27.65 6.78 -8.55
N VAL A 17 -27.73 7.73 -9.49
CA VAL A 17 -26.56 8.15 -10.28
C VAL A 17 -25.49 8.79 -9.41
N LEU A 18 -25.88 9.64 -8.45
CA LEU A 18 -24.93 10.22 -7.48
C LEU A 18 -24.25 9.15 -6.62
N TYR A 19 -24.99 8.13 -6.18
CA TYR A 19 -24.43 7.00 -5.45
C TYR A 19 -23.37 6.26 -6.28
N LEU A 20 -23.67 5.96 -7.55
CA LEU A 20 -22.71 5.32 -8.45
C LEU A 20 -21.47 6.19 -8.69
N ALA A 21 -21.64 7.51 -8.80
CA ALA A 21 -20.52 8.44 -8.98
C ALA A 21 -19.56 8.41 -7.78
N VAL A 22 -20.09 8.47 -6.55
CA VAL A 22 -19.27 8.36 -5.33
C VAL A 22 -18.57 7.01 -5.28
N GLN A 23 -19.28 5.92 -5.56
CA GLN A 23 -18.72 4.56 -5.56
C GLN A 23 -17.61 4.37 -6.60
N ALA A 24 -17.71 5.00 -7.78
CA ALA A 24 -16.67 4.97 -8.79
C ALA A 24 -15.41 5.74 -8.34
N ILE A 25 -15.60 6.89 -7.67
CA ILE A 25 -14.50 7.68 -7.11
C ILE A 25 -13.78 6.89 -6.02
N THR A 26 -14.49 6.29 -5.07
CA THR A 26 -13.86 5.53 -3.97
C THR A 26 -13.02 4.37 -4.51
N ARG A 27 -13.56 3.60 -5.47
CA ARG A 27 -12.83 2.52 -6.13
C ARG A 27 -11.57 2.99 -6.85
N GLY A 28 -11.63 4.14 -7.54
CA GLY A 28 -10.46 4.71 -8.21
C GLY A 28 -9.39 5.21 -7.24
N VAL A 29 -9.79 5.77 -6.09
CA VAL A 29 -8.88 6.24 -5.04
C VAL A 29 -8.25 5.06 -4.29
N GLU A 30 -9.04 4.04 -3.96
CA GLU A 30 -8.58 2.81 -3.32
C GLU A 30 -7.53 2.09 -4.18
N ALA A 31 -7.81 1.89 -5.48
CA ALA A 31 -6.86 1.28 -6.40
C ALA A 31 -5.52 2.05 -6.48
N LYS A 32 -5.55 3.39 -6.42
CA LYS A 32 -4.33 4.21 -6.38
C LYS A 32 -3.58 4.06 -5.05
N GLY A 33 -4.30 3.85 -3.94
CA GLY A 33 -3.74 3.65 -2.61
C GLY A 33 -3.08 2.28 -2.44
N GLU A 34 -3.66 1.23 -3.03
CA GLU A 34 -3.13 -0.14 -3.02
C GLU A 34 -1.83 -0.24 -3.82
N ASN A 35 -1.78 0.27 -5.06
CA ASN A 35 -0.55 0.30 -5.86
C ASN A 35 0.59 1.05 -5.16
N LYS A 36 0.28 2.16 -4.49
CA LYS A 36 1.28 2.93 -3.75
C LYS A 36 1.77 2.17 -2.51
N GLN A 37 0.92 1.39 -1.85
CA GLN A 37 1.35 0.52 -0.76
C GLN A 37 2.23 -0.62 -1.26
N GLU A 38 1.87 -1.28 -2.36
CA GLU A 38 2.69 -2.33 -2.98
C GLU A 38 4.08 -1.81 -3.37
N ASP A 39 4.16 -0.66 -4.06
CA ASP A 39 5.44 -0.01 -4.41
C ASP A 39 6.30 0.32 -3.17
N LEU A 40 5.65 0.73 -2.06
CA LEU A 40 6.34 1.02 -0.80
C LEU A 40 6.83 -0.25 -0.11
N ILE A 41 6.07 -1.35 -0.16
CA ILE A 41 6.45 -2.65 0.39
C ILE A 41 7.61 -3.24 -0.40
N GLU A 42 7.54 -3.19 -1.74
CA GLU A 42 8.60 -3.68 -2.63
C GLU A 42 9.90 -2.90 -2.43
N LYS A 43 9.82 -1.55 -2.42
CA LYS A 43 10.99 -0.70 -2.14
C LYS A 43 11.61 -0.96 -0.77
N ASN A 44 10.78 -1.27 0.23
CA ASN A 44 11.28 -1.58 1.59
C ASN A 44 11.95 -2.96 1.63
N GLN A 45 11.42 -3.96 0.93
CA GLN A 45 12.08 -5.26 0.78
C GLN A 45 13.43 -5.14 0.07
N ASP A 46 13.52 -4.34 -0.98
CA ASP A 46 14.78 -4.06 -1.68
C ASP A 46 15.81 -3.34 -0.79
N SER A 47 15.35 -2.40 0.05
CA SER A 47 16.21 -1.72 1.03
C SER A 47 16.77 -2.70 2.06
N ILE A 48 15.91 -3.54 2.64
CA ILE A 48 16.31 -4.56 3.63
C ILE A 48 17.28 -5.57 3.03
N ALA A 49 17.03 -6.02 1.79
CA ALA A 49 17.92 -6.92 1.08
C ALA A 49 19.30 -6.29 0.85
N THR A 50 19.33 -5.01 0.48
CA THR A 50 20.58 -4.25 0.28
C THR A 50 21.35 -4.09 1.59
N GLU A 51 20.68 -3.73 2.69
CA GLU A 51 21.29 -3.61 4.02
C GLU A 51 21.89 -4.93 4.52
N ILE A 52 21.20 -6.06 4.32
CA ILE A 52 21.71 -7.39 4.67
C ILE A 52 22.92 -7.75 3.80
N LEU A 53 22.95 -7.33 2.54
CA LEU A 53 24.06 -7.57 1.62
C LEU A 53 25.31 -6.76 2.01
N GLU A 54 25.13 -5.51 2.41
CA GLU A 54 26.20 -4.68 2.98
C GLU A 54 26.74 -5.27 4.29
N LEU A 55 25.84 -5.71 5.18
CA LEU A 55 26.22 -6.37 6.43
C LEU A 55 27.02 -7.65 6.17
N LYS A 56 26.66 -8.42 5.13
CA LYS A 56 27.40 -9.62 4.72
C LYS A 56 28.80 -9.25 4.19
N LYS A 57 28.91 -8.16 3.44
CA LYS A 57 30.20 -7.66 2.96
C LYS A 57 31.15 -7.30 4.11
N LEU A 58 30.65 -6.68 5.17
CA LEU A 58 31.44 -6.37 6.37
C LEU A 58 31.93 -7.63 7.10
N LEU A 59 31.15 -8.71 7.09
CA LEU A 59 31.54 -10.02 7.62
C LEU A 59 32.62 -10.66 6.73
N ASP A 60 32.44 -10.62 5.41
CA ASP A 60 33.39 -11.16 4.43
C ASP A 60 34.73 -10.40 4.46
N GLU A 61 34.70 -9.09 4.74
CA GLU A 61 35.87 -8.25 4.97
C GLU A 61 36.52 -8.46 6.35
N GLY A 62 35.88 -9.24 7.24
CA GLY A 62 36.37 -9.52 8.59
C GLY A 62 36.25 -8.34 9.55
N THR A 63 35.51 -7.29 9.19
CA THR A 63 35.29 -6.09 10.01
C THR A 63 34.37 -6.38 11.20
N ILE A 64 33.43 -7.32 11.03
CA ILE A 64 32.54 -7.82 12.08
C ILE A 64 32.65 -9.34 12.21
N ASN A 65 32.26 -9.89 13.35
CA ASN A 65 32.23 -11.34 13.55
C ASN A 65 30.86 -11.96 13.23
N LYS A 66 30.79 -13.30 13.17
CA LYS A 66 29.55 -14.04 12.84
C LYS A 66 28.41 -13.84 13.86
N GLU A 67 28.72 -13.68 15.14
CA GLU A 67 27.71 -13.40 16.17
C GLU A 67 27.12 -11.99 16.01
N GLU A 68 27.97 -11.00 15.74
CA GLU A 68 27.57 -9.61 15.48
C GLU A 68 26.74 -9.50 14.21
N PHE A 69 27.14 -10.21 13.14
CA PHE A 69 26.36 -10.32 11.91
C PHE A 69 24.97 -10.90 12.17
N ASN A 70 24.87 -12.02 12.90
CA ASN A 70 23.59 -12.65 13.20
C ASN A 70 22.69 -11.74 14.04
N LYS A 71 23.25 -11.06 15.05
CA LYS A 71 22.53 -10.13 15.91
C LYS A 71 22.02 -8.91 15.15
N ALA A 72 22.83 -8.35 14.25
CA ALA A 72 22.44 -7.21 13.41
C ALA A 72 21.42 -7.61 12.34
N LYS A 73 21.58 -8.77 11.71
CA LYS A 73 20.61 -9.33 10.75
C LYS A 73 19.25 -9.57 11.40
N GLU A 74 19.21 -10.14 12.60
CA GLU A 74 17.96 -10.37 13.33
C GLU A 74 17.27 -9.05 13.72
N LYS A 75 18.06 -8.01 14.00
CA LYS A 75 17.55 -6.67 14.29
C LYS A 75 16.92 -6.00 13.05
N ILE A 76 17.50 -6.19 11.87
CA ILE A 76 16.97 -5.69 10.59
C ILE A 76 15.67 -6.42 10.21
N LEU A 77 15.60 -7.75 10.42
CA LEU A 77 14.41 -8.57 10.10
C LEU A 77 13.24 -8.41 11.06
N LYS A 78 13.48 -7.91 12.29
CA LYS A 78 12.44 -7.64 13.29
C LYS A 78 11.85 -6.22 13.18
N ASN A 79 12.39 -5.39 12.30
CA ASN A 79 11.88 -4.07 11.98
C ASN A 79 10.82 -4.17 10.87
#